data_AF-A0A7M5X2D5-F1
#
_entry.id   AF-A0A7M5X2D5-F1
#
_cell.length_a   1.000
_cell.length_b   1.000
_cell.length_c   1.000
_cell.angle_alpha   90.00
_cell.angle_beta   90.00
_cell.angle_gamma   90.00
#
_symmetry.space_group_name_H-M   'P 1'
#
loop_
_entity.id
_entity.type
_entity.pdbx_description
1 polymer ?
#
loop_
_entity_poly.entity_id
_entity_poly.type
_entity_poly.pdbx_seq_one_letter_code
_entity_poly.pdbx_strand_id
1 'polypeptide(L)'
;LSRSHTGRNSEGASSSLSAIYSHRQSYEDFLQEHPFISYSGYLTKSPPMHKVKNKIARWHLRYFILYDTDRSTSNDQRWINRKVFLCYYKNYSSAKNGESPLGVINLEKSVVSKIPPHSSVHGYPNAVILYDGFENRKYYFCSTQHTVSEAWFRKLSECVPPPSPKDREMQNEHEGAFRRRPRIERPILC
;
A
#
# COMPACT_ATOMS: atom_id res chain seq x y z
N LEU A 1 39.13 34.84 29.73
CA LEU A 1 37.75 34.34 29.94
C LEU A 1 36.99 34.63 28.65
N SER A 2 37.00 33.68 27.70
CA SER A 2 35.86 32.80 27.37
C SER A 2 34.78 33.51 26.56
N ARG A 3 34.20 32.99 25.47
CA ARG A 3 34.44 31.81 24.62
C ARG A 3 33.60 32.07 23.36
N SER A 4 34.08 31.55 22.26
CA SER A 4 33.53 31.51 20.91
C SER A 4 32.01 31.27 20.80
N HIS A 5 31.33 32.11 20.00
CA HIS A 5 30.07 31.77 19.36
C HIS A 5 30.31 30.69 18.30
N THR A 6 29.89 29.47 18.61
CA THR A 6 29.76 28.41 17.61
C THR A 6 28.38 28.54 16.97
N GLY A 7 28.36 29.08 15.75
CA GLY A 7 27.25 28.85 14.84
C GLY A 7 27.19 27.36 14.54
N ARG A 8 26.17 26.67 15.05
CA ARG A 8 25.84 25.31 14.61
C ARG A 8 24.95 25.41 13.39
N ASN A 9 25.51 24.99 12.27
CA ASN A 9 24.78 24.65 11.05
C ASN A 9 23.64 23.68 11.40
N SER A 10 22.40 24.13 11.22
CA SER A 10 21.24 23.27 11.12
C SER A 10 21.07 22.80 9.68
N GLU A 11 22.06 22.06 9.17
CA GLU A 11 21.93 21.26 7.95
C GLU A 11 21.69 19.82 8.39
N GLY A 12 20.46 19.33 8.22
CA GLY A 12 20.17 17.93 8.57
C GLY A 12 18.71 17.49 8.51
N ALA A 13 17.75 18.38 8.26
CA ALA A 13 16.33 18.00 8.17
C ALA A 13 15.66 18.30 6.82
N SER A 14 16.39 18.86 5.85
CA SER A 14 15.80 19.43 4.62
C SER A 14 15.75 18.47 3.41
N SER A 15 16.57 17.43 3.38
CA SER A 15 16.69 16.59 2.16
C SER A 15 15.60 15.52 2.01
N SER A 16 14.97 15.05 3.08
CA SER A 16 13.97 13.98 2.98
C SER A 16 12.56 14.48 2.66
N LEU A 17 12.19 15.66 3.16
CA LEU A 17 10.88 16.25 2.89
C LEU A 17 10.81 16.84 1.48
N SER A 18 11.89 17.48 1.01
CA SER A 18 11.97 18.02 -0.36
C SER A 18 11.85 16.93 -1.42
N ALA A 19 12.41 15.74 -1.20
CA ALA A 19 12.25 14.58 -2.09
C ALA A 19 10.82 14.02 -2.09
N ILE A 20 10.14 14.01 -0.93
CA ILE A 20 8.74 13.58 -0.83
C ILE A 20 7.80 14.59 -1.53
N TYR A 21 8.10 15.89 -1.42
CA TYR A 21 7.34 16.97 -2.07
C TYR A 21 7.59 17.03 -3.58
N SER A 22 8.83 16.89 -4.06
CA SER A 22 9.13 16.86 -5.49
C SER A 22 8.51 15.64 -6.18
N HIS A 23 8.47 14.48 -5.51
CA HIS A 23 7.75 13.32 -6.02
C HIS A 23 6.26 13.60 -6.14
N ARG A 24 5.63 14.18 -5.09
CA ARG A 24 4.19 14.46 -5.05
C ARG A 24 3.72 15.38 -6.17
N GLN A 25 4.50 16.43 -6.47
CA GLN A 25 4.14 17.41 -7.49
C GLN A 25 4.23 16.81 -8.90
N SER A 26 5.28 16.02 -9.17
CA SER A 26 5.39 15.24 -10.41
C SER A 26 4.23 14.23 -10.62
N TYR A 27 3.56 13.79 -9.55
CA TYR A 27 2.44 12.84 -9.63
C TYR A 27 1.09 13.50 -9.88
N GLU A 28 0.84 14.69 -9.33
CA GLU A 28 -0.41 15.42 -9.59
C GLU A 28 -0.50 15.86 -11.06
N ASP A 29 0.62 16.32 -11.63
CA ASP A 29 0.73 16.67 -13.05
C ASP A 29 0.54 15.42 -13.93
N PHE A 30 1.14 14.29 -13.56
CA PHE A 30 1.00 13.01 -14.28
C PHE A 30 -0.45 12.49 -14.31
N LEU A 31 -1.19 12.64 -13.21
CA LEU A 31 -2.59 12.23 -13.12
C LEU A 31 -3.52 13.11 -13.97
N GLN A 32 -3.16 14.38 -14.20
CA GLN A 32 -3.89 15.27 -15.10
C GLN A 32 -3.67 14.88 -16.57
N GLU A 33 -2.47 14.42 -16.93
CA GLU A 33 -2.12 14.10 -18.31
C GLU A 33 -2.55 12.68 -18.75
N HIS A 34 -2.69 11.70 -17.84
CA HIS A 34 -2.87 10.29 -18.21
C HIS A 34 -4.08 9.62 -17.50
N PRO A 35 -5.31 9.80 -18.01
CA PRO A 35 -6.56 9.47 -17.30
C PRO A 35 -6.98 7.99 -17.35
N PHE A 36 -6.06 7.03 -17.53
CA PHE A 36 -6.43 5.61 -17.66
C PHE A 36 -6.82 5.00 -16.31
N ILE A 37 -8.06 5.22 -15.93
CA ILE A 37 -8.69 4.58 -14.77
C ILE A 37 -8.95 3.12 -15.13
N SER A 38 -8.20 2.23 -14.47
CA SER A 38 -8.34 0.79 -14.65
C SER A 38 -9.50 0.22 -13.84
N TYR A 39 -9.68 0.74 -12.61
CA TYR A 39 -10.73 0.33 -11.70
C TYR A 39 -10.97 1.40 -10.62
N SER A 40 -12.18 1.47 -10.06
CA SER A 40 -12.47 2.37 -8.94
C SER A 40 -13.59 1.84 -8.06
N GLY A 41 -13.64 2.30 -6.81
CA GLY A 41 -14.64 1.83 -5.85
C GLY A 41 -14.27 2.08 -4.39
N TYR A 42 -15.16 1.71 -3.48
CA TYR A 42 -14.98 1.93 -2.04
C TYR A 42 -14.33 0.74 -1.34
N LEU A 43 -13.40 1.04 -0.42
CA LEU A 43 -12.78 0.09 0.50
C LEU A 43 -12.51 0.76 1.85
N THR A 44 -12.57 -0.02 2.94
CA THR A 44 -12.08 0.44 4.24
C THR A 44 -10.58 0.20 4.33
N LYS A 45 -9.81 1.27 4.58
CA LYS A 45 -8.36 1.23 4.64
C LYS A 45 -7.83 1.23 6.08
N SER A 46 -6.80 0.44 6.34
CA SER A 46 -6.05 0.49 7.61
C SER A 46 -5.33 1.83 7.82
N PRO A 47 -5.10 2.24 9.08
CA PRO A 47 -4.27 3.39 9.38
C PRO A 47 -2.78 3.15 9.02
N PRO A 48 -1.97 4.21 8.86
CA PRO A 48 -0.51 4.09 8.72
C PRO A 48 0.11 3.40 9.94
N MET A 49 0.93 2.37 9.75
CA MET A 49 1.52 1.62 10.88
C MET A 49 2.64 2.40 11.60
N HIS A 50 3.28 3.37 10.94
CA HIS A 50 4.54 4.01 11.41
C HIS A 50 4.36 5.31 12.21
N LYS A 51 3.13 5.84 12.36
CA LYS A 51 2.90 7.15 13.00
C LYS A 51 1.76 7.10 14.00
N VAL A 52 1.98 6.42 15.11
CA VAL A 52 1.07 6.45 16.27
C VAL A 52 1.86 6.80 17.53
N LYS A 53 2.32 8.06 17.63
CA LYS A 53 2.59 8.64 18.95
C LYS A 53 1.43 9.50 19.44
N ASN A 54 0.75 10.27 18.56
CA ASN A 54 -0.22 11.30 19.01
C ASN A 54 -1.58 11.36 18.25
N LYS A 55 -1.91 10.44 17.33
CA LYS A 55 -3.22 10.43 16.64
C LYS A 55 -3.88 9.06 16.72
N ILE A 56 -5.17 9.02 17.07
CA ILE A 56 -5.97 7.80 17.07
C ILE A 56 -5.99 7.24 15.65
N ALA A 57 -5.30 6.13 15.44
CA ALA A 57 -5.21 5.43 14.19
C ALA A 57 -6.56 4.75 13.89
N ARG A 58 -7.41 5.37 13.07
CA ARG A 58 -8.74 4.85 12.73
C ARG A 58 -8.78 4.24 11.33
N TRP A 59 -9.58 3.20 11.19
CA TRP A 59 -9.96 2.60 9.91
C TRP A 59 -10.97 3.50 9.22
N HIS A 60 -10.83 3.66 7.91
CA HIS A 60 -11.60 4.64 7.18
C HIS A 60 -12.06 4.12 5.82
N LEU A 61 -13.36 4.25 5.56
CA LEU A 61 -13.92 4.09 4.21
C LEU A 61 -13.38 5.20 3.30
N ARG A 62 -12.83 4.82 2.16
CA ARG A 62 -12.27 5.73 1.16
C ARG A 62 -12.68 5.30 -0.24
N TYR A 63 -12.75 6.27 -1.14
CA TYR A 63 -12.94 6.00 -2.56
C TYR A 63 -11.57 5.85 -3.21
N PHE A 64 -11.34 4.71 -3.85
CA PHE A 64 -10.08 4.37 -4.50
C PHE A 64 -10.20 4.45 -6.01
N ILE A 65 -9.12 4.87 -6.65
CA ILE A 65 -8.97 4.85 -8.10
C ILE A 65 -7.61 4.22 -8.42
N LEU A 66 -7.65 3.16 -9.21
CA LEU A 66 -6.48 2.47 -9.75
C LEU A 66 -6.19 3.03 -11.14
N TYR A 67 -5.04 3.68 -11.28
CA TYR A 67 -4.51 4.18 -12.53
C TYR A 67 -3.47 3.21 -13.09
N ASP A 68 -3.52 3.02 -14.40
CA ASP A 68 -2.65 2.07 -15.11
C ASP A 68 -2.32 2.64 -16.49
N THR A 69 -1.09 3.10 -16.67
CA THR A 69 -0.74 3.95 -17.82
C THR A 69 -0.43 3.17 -19.09
N ASP A 70 -0.37 1.83 -19.02
CA ASP A 70 -0.14 1.02 -20.21
C ASP A 70 -0.87 -0.33 -20.13
N ARG A 71 -1.89 -0.47 -20.98
CA ARG A 71 -2.59 -1.74 -21.24
C ARG A 71 -2.12 -2.41 -22.54
N SER A 72 -1.28 -1.74 -23.31
CA SER A 72 -1.00 -2.04 -24.71
C SER A 72 0.42 -2.53 -24.88
N THR A 73 0.72 -3.75 -24.42
CA THR A 73 1.82 -4.53 -25.01
C THR A 73 1.67 -6.00 -24.63
N SER A 74 1.41 -6.83 -25.64
CA SER A 74 1.67 -8.26 -25.60
C SER A 74 3.18 -8.48 -25.75
N ASN A 75 3.94 -8.47 -24.65
CA ASN A 75 5.25 -9.14 -24.48
C ASN A 75 5.98 -8.65 -23.20
N ASP A 76 7.04 -9.37 -22.82
CA ASP A 76 7.89 -9.21 -21.63
C ASP A 76 8.39 -7.78 -21.33
N GLN A 77 8.28 -6.82 -22.26
CA GLN A 77 8.63 -5.41 -22.07
C GLN A 77 7.53 -4.56 -21.40
N ARG A 78 6.35 -5.13 -21.16
CA ARG A 78 5.20 -4.46 -20.51
C ARG A 78 5.55 -3.76 -19.20
N TRP A 79 6.56 -4.25 -18.48
CA TRP A 79 6.92 -3.72 -17.15
C TRP A 79 7.93 -2.57 -17.19
N ILE A 80 8.50 -2.23 -18.34
CA ILE A 80 9.58 -1.22 -18.43
C ILE A 80 9.01 0.22 -18.37
N ASN A 81 7.84 0.45 -18.96
CA ASN A 81 7.23 1.80 -19.09
C ASN A 81 5.84 1.92 -18.44
N ARG A 82 5.29 0.83 -17.90
CA ARG A 82 3.98 0.84 -17.25
C ARG A 82 4.09 1.40 -15.84
N LYS A 83 3.40 2.51 -15.58
CA LYS A 83 3.26 3.08 -14.26
C LYS A 83 1.88 2.77 -13.71
N VAL A 84 1.83 2.28 -12.49
CA VAL A 84 0.58 1.86 -11.84
C VAL A 84 0.48 2.51 -10.46
N PHE A 85 -0.63 3.21 -10.23
CA PHE A 85 -0.86 3.94 -9.00
C PHE A 85 -2.23 3.65 -8.42
N LEU A 86 -2.29 3.54 -7.10
CA LEU A 86 -3.54 3.49 -6.36
C LEU A 86 -3.71 4.78 -5.57
N CYS A 87 -4.66 5.61 -6.00
CA CYS A 87 -5.01 6.86 -5.33
C CYS A 87 -6.24 6.65 -4.44
N TYR A 88 -6.32 7.38 -3.33
CA TYR A 88 -7.51 7.37 -2.48
C TYR A 88 -7.96 8.75 -2.03
N TYR A 89 -9.28 8.92 -2.03
CA TYR A 89 -9.97 10.17 -1.74
C TYR A 89 -10.91 9.99 -0.56
N LYS A 90 -11.34 11.10 0.04
CA LYS A 90 -12.32 11.07 1.14
C LYS A 90 -13.59 10.33 0.72
N ASN A 91 -14.08 10.58 -0.48
CA ASN A 91 -15.25 9.96 -1.09
C ASN A 91 -15.22 10.18 -2.63
N TYR A 92 -16.23 9.67 -3.33
CA TYR A 92 -16.40 9.83 -4.78
C TYR A 92 -16.49 11.31 -5.20
N SER A 93 -17.23 12.14 -4.47
CA SER A 93 -17.42 13.55 -4.82
C SER A 93 -16.11 14.33 -4.82
N SER A 94 -15.24 14.09 -3.82
CA SER A 94 -13.89 14.66 -3.78
C SER A 94 -13.10 14.33 -5.05
N ALA A 95 -13.12 13.05 -5.47
CA ALA A 95 -12.42 12.62 -6.67
C ALA A 95 -13.03 13.23 -7.94
N LYS A 96 -14.36 13.26 -8.04
CA LYS A 96 -15.10 13.82 -9.18
C LYS A 96 -14.85 15.31 -9.35
N ASN A 97 -14.72 16.04 -8.24
CA ASN A 97 -14.49 17.48 -8.23
C ASN A 97 -13.01 17.85 -8.47
N GLY A 98 -12.14 16.87 -8.69
CA GLY A 98 -10.71 17.10 -8.91
C GLY A 98 -9.94 17.53 -7.66
N GLU A 99 -10.45 17.23 -6.46
CA GLU A 99 -9.66 17.45 -5.23
C GLU A 99 -8.41 16.57 -5.24
N SER A 100 -7.31 17.03 -4.65
CA SER A 100 -6.10 16.22 -4.51
C SER A 100 -6.34 14.93 -3.71
N PRO A 101 -5.71 13.80 -4.10
CA PRO A 101 -5.82 12.56 -3.36
C PRO A 101 -5.23 12.69 -1.95
N LEU A 102 -5.87 12.04 -0.97
CA LEU A 102 -5.37 11.97 0.40
C LEU A 102 -4.07 11.16 0.48
N GLY A 103 -3.85 10.26 -0.47
CA GLY A 103 -2.58 9.59 -0.68
C GLY A 103 -2.56 8.83 -2.00
N VAL A 104 -1.34 8.53 -2.42
CA VAL A 104 -1.00 7.80 -3.63
C VAL A 104 -0.08 6.66 -3.22
N ILE A 105 -0.31 5.46 -3.78
CA ILE A 105 0.51 4.28 -3.53
C ILE A 105 1.05 3.81 -4.89
N ASN A 106 2.38 3.74 -5.02
CA ASN A 106 3.02 3.19 -6.23
C ASN A 106 3.01 1.66 -6.16
N LEU A 107 2.48 1.01 -7.20
CA LEU A 107 2.31 -0.44 -7.23
C LEU A 107 3.48 -1.20 -7.90
N GLU A 108 4.50 -0.51 -8.44
CA GLU A 108 5.60 -1.14 -9.19
C GLU A 108 6.41 -2.16 -8.39
N LYS A 109 6.56 -1.97 -7.07
CA LYS A 109 7.22 -2.93 -6.16
C LYS A 109 6.26 -3.44 -5.09
N SER A 110 4.98 -3.48 -5.42
CA SER A 110 3.97 -3.96 -4.48
C SER A 110 3.70 -5.44 -4.63
N VAL A 111 3.39 -6.08 -3.51
CA VAL A 111 2.89 -7.45 -3.44
C VAL A 111 1.45 -7.43 -2.95
N VAL A 112 0.57 -8.18 -3.63
CA VAL A 112 -0.84 -8.30 -3.27
C VAL A 112 -1.12 -9.72 -2.77
N SER A 113 -1.80 -9.84 -1.63
CA SER A 113 -2.28 -11.11 -1.11
C SER A 113 -3.66 -10.96 -0.46
N LYS A 114 -4.26 -12.07 -0.03
CA LYS A 114 -5.50 -12.07 0.74
C LYS A 114 -5.23 -12.51 2.17
N ILE A 115 -6.13 -12.16 3.06
CA ILE A 115 -6.18 -12.83 4.36
C ILE A 115 -6.55 -14.32 4.18
N PRO A 116 -6.06 -15.21 5.05
CA PRO A 116 -6.40 -16.62 4.98
C PRO A 116 -7.92 -16.86 5.14
N PRO A 117 -8.46 -17.96 4.59
CA PRO A 117 -9.82 -18.39 4.87
C PRO A 117 -10.08 -18.47 6.39
N HIS A 118 -11.29 -18.12 6.81
CA HIS A 118 -11.71 -18.11 8.23
C HIS A 118 -10.95 -17.12 9.13
N SER A 119 -10.11 -16.25 8.57
CA SER A 119 -9.48 -15.14 9.31
C SER A 119 -10.29 -13.86 9.13
N SER A 120 -10.07 -12.89 10.03
CA SER A 120 -10.59 -11.53 9.87
C SER A 120 -9.55 -10.52 10.28
N VAL A 121 -9.65 -9.31 9.73
CA VAL A 121 -8.81 -8.18 10.13
C VAL A 121 -9.72 -7.06 10.60
N HIS A 122 -9.61 -6.68 11.87
CA HIS A 122 -10.45 -5.65 12.49
C HIS A 122 -11.96 -5.90 12.27
N GLY A 123 -12.38 -7.17 12.40
CA GLY A 123 -13.78 -7.58 12.20
C GLY A 123 -14.21 -7.70 10.74
N TYR A 124 -13.34 -7.39 9.77
CA TYR A 124 -13.65 -7.58 8.35
C TYR A 124 -13.25 -9.00 7.89
N PRO A 125 -14.21 -9.79 7.37
CA PRO A 125 -13.95 -11.15 6.90
C PRO A 125 -13.33 -11.20 5.50
N ASN A 126 -13.35 -10.08 4.75
CA ASN A 126 -12.73 -9.98 3.43
C ASN A 126 -11.74 -8.82 3.43
N ALA A 127 -10.46 -9.14 3.23
CA ALA A 127 -9.41 -8.14 3.13
C ALA A 127 -8.37 -8.50 2.07
N VAL A 128 -8.02 -7.51 1.27
CA VAL A 128 -6.85 -7.51 0.39
C VAL A 128 -5.70 -6.86 1.15
N ILE A 129 -4.56 -7.53 1.15
CA ILE A 129 -3.32 -7.06 1.73
C ILE A 129 -2.46 -6.53 0.59
N LEU A 130 -1.98 -5.30 0.73
CA LEU A 130 -0.98 -4.73 -0.16
C LEU A 130 0.27 -4.41 0.65
N TYR A 131 1.39 -4.99 0.26
CA TYR A 131 2.69 -4.64 0.80
C TYR A 131 3.43 -3.79 -0.23
N ASP A 132 3.68 -2.53 0.12
CA ASP A 132 4.46 -1.59 -0.66
C ASP A 132 5.95 -1.80 -0.36
N GLY A 133 6.69 -2.33 -1.34
CA GLY A 133 8.11 -2.61 -1.22
C GLY A 133 9.01 -1.37 -1.23
N PHE A 134 8.53 -0.20 -1.68
CA PHE A 134 9.32 1.03 -1.59
C PHE A 134 9.30 1.61 -0.18
N GLU A 135 8.11 1.68 0.43
CA GLU A 135 7.95 2.24 1.77
C GLU A 135 8.09 1.18 2.89
N ASN A 136 8.28 -0.10 2.55
CA ASN A 136 8.21 -1.24 3.48
C ASN A 136 6.95 -1.14 4.35
N ARG A 137 5.80 -1.01 3.67
CA ARG A 137 4.53 -0.66 4.32
C ARG A 137 3.43 -1.61 3.95
N LYS A 138 2.74 -2.11 4.97
CA LYS A 138 1.57 -2.97 4.82
C LYS A 138 0.27 -2.19 4.93
N TYR A 139 -0.59 -2.36 3.94
CA TYR A 139 -1.95 -1.85 3.89
C TYR A 139 -2.94 -3.00 3.95
N TYR A 140 -4.03 -2.81 4.68
CA TYR A 140 -5.20 -3.67 4.61
C TYR A 140 -6.34 -2.88 3.99
N PHE A 141 -6.94 -3.46 2.95
CA PHE A 141 -8.11 -2.95 2.28
C PHE A 141 -9.26 -3.93 2.47
N CYS A 142 -10.27 -3.50 3.21
CA CYS A 142 -11.34 -4.36 3.68
C CYS A 142 -12.67 -4.03 3.02
N SER A 143 -13.51 -5.05 2.88
CA SER A 143 -14.90 -4.95 2.45
C SER A 143 -15.77 -5.93 3.23
N THR A 144 -17.03 -5.57 3.46
CA THR A 144 -18.04 -6.51 3.97
C THR A 144 -18.53 -7.47 2.89
N GLN A 145 -18.34 -7.11 1.62
CA GLN A 145 -18.78 -7.91 0.47
C GLN A 145 -17.60 -8.69 -0.13
N HIS A 146 -17.71 -10.01 -0.19
CA HIS A 146 -16.70 -10.90 -0.77
C HIS A 146 -16.42 -10.56 -2.24
N THR A 147 -17.47 -10.36 -3.04
CA THR A 147 -17.38 -10.01 -4.48
C THR A 147 -16.57 -8.75 -4.73
N VAL A 148 -16.75 -7.72 -3.88
CA VAL A 148 -15.99 -6.47 -3.95
C VAL A 148 -14.52 -6.71 -3.64
N SER A 149 -14.22 -7.43 -2.55
CA SER A 149 -12.84 -7.76 -2.18
C SER A 149 -12.14 -8.60 -3.25
N GLU A 150 -12.86 -9.54 -3.86
CA GLU A 150 -12.36 -10.41 -4.92
C GLU A 150 -12.02 -9.61 -6.19
N ALA A 151 -12.93 -8.72 -6.60
CA ALA A 151 -12.73 -7.87 -7.76
C ALA A 151 -11.49 -6.97 -7.58
N TRP A 152 -11.33 -6.38 -6.38
CA TRP A 152 -10.15 -5.59 -6.04
C TRP A 152 -8.86 -6.41 -6.02
N PHE A 153 -8.87 -7.60 -5.40
CA PHE A 153 -7.72 -8.48 -5.41
C PHE A 153 -7.27 -8.79 -6.84
N ARG A 154 -8.20 -9.26 -7.68
CA ARG A 154 -7.90 -9.59 -9.09
C ARG A 154 -7.33 -8.39 -9.82
N LYS A 155 -7.93 -7.20 -9.68
CA LYS A 155 -7.47 -5.99 -10.36
C LYS A 155 -6.10 -5.52 -9.89
N LEU A 156 -5.81 -5.60 -8.61
CA LEU A 156 -4.48 -5.26 -8.09
C LEU A 156 -3.44 -6.30 -8.54
N SER A 157 -3.78 -7.60 -8.54
CA SER A 157 -2.91 -8.67 -9.02
C SER A 157 -2.57 -8.58 -10.52
N GLU A 158 -3.49 -8.10 -11.36
CA GLU A 158 -3.24 -7.82 -12.79
C GLU A 158 -2.26 -6.65 -13.02
N CYS A 159 -2.07 -5.82 -11.99
CA CYS A 159 -1.32 -4.57 -12.07
C CYS A 159 0.02 -4.59 -11.34
N VAL A 160 0.22 -5.52 -10.40
CA VAL A 160 1.55 -5.74 -9.80
C VAL A 160 2.38 -6.72 -10.63
N PRO A 161 3.69 -6.48 -10.79
CA PRO A 161 4.55 -7.45 -11.44
C PRO A 161 4.58 -8.76 -10.64
N PRO A 162 4.76 -9.91 -11.30
CA PRO A 162 4.97 -11.16 -10.60
C PRO A 162 6.20 -11.02 -9.68
N PRO A 163 6.14 -11.58 -8.45
CA PRO A 163 7.25 -11.47 -7.51
C PRO A 163 8.51 -12.05 -8.14
N SER A 164 9.63 -11.34 -8.02
CA SER A 164 10.91 -11.88 -8.44
C SER A 164 11.25 -13.11 -7.57
N PRO A 165 12.11 -14.03 -8.03
CA PRO A 165 12.51 -15.19 -7.23
C PRO A 165 13.03 -14.83 -5.82
N LYS A 166 13.63 -13.65 -5.66
CA LYS A 166 14.12 -13.13 -4.37
C LYS A 166 13.00 -12.67 -3.44
N ASP A 167 11.88 -12.17 -3.98
CA ASP A 167 10.73 -11.74 -3.18
C ASP A 167 9.94 -12.93 -2.62
N ARG A 168 10.05 -14.11 -3.25
CA ARG A 168 9.45 -15.36 -2.75
C ARG A 168 10.07 -15.82 -1.43
N GLU A 169 11.34 -15.53 -1.19
CA GLU A 169 12.01 -15.89 0.07
C GLU A 169 11.47 -15.06 1.25
N MET A 170 11.24 -13.76 1.07
CA MET A 170 10.62 -12.91 2.11
C MET A 170 9.15 -13.26 2.39
N GLN A 171 8.40 -13.73 1.39
CA GLN A 171 7.02 -14.22 1.58
C GLN A 171 6.99 -15.52 2.40
N ASN A 172 7.93 -16.44 2.16
CA ASN A 172 8.04 -17.69 2.90
C ASN A 172 8.41 -17.50 4.37
N GLU A 173 9.16 -16.45 4.73
CA GLU A 173 9.44 -16.13 6.13
C GLU A 173 8.20 -15.65 6.89
N HIS A 174 7.32 -14.89 6.22
CA HIS A 174 6.05 -14.43 6.81
C HIS A 174 5.01 -15.55 6.95
N GLU A 175 4.98 -16.52 6.03
CA GLU A 175 4.09 -17.69 6.14
C GLU A 175 4.69 -18.79 7.06
N GLY A 176 6.01 -18.93 7.10
CA GLY A 176 6.72 -19.91 7.94
C GLY A 176 6.67 -19.61 9.44
N ALA A 177 6.53 -18.35 9.83
CA ALA A 177 6.37 -17.94 11.24
C ALA A 177 5.04 -18.41 11.85
N PHE A 178 4.02 -18.71 11.03
CA PHE A 178 2.73 -19.25 11.51
C PHE A 178 2.71 -20.77 11.68
N ARG A 179 3.69 -21.50 11.12
CA ARG A 179 3.78 -22.97 11.21
C ARG A 179 4.68 -23.49 12.34
N ARG A 180 5.36 -22.62 13.07
CA ARG A 180 6.21 -23.02 14.22
C ARG A 180 5.58 -22.61 15.55
N ARG A 181 4.39 -23.14 15.87
CA ARG A 181 4.04 -23.32 17.28
C ARG A 181 4.56 -24.70 17.70
N PRO A 182 5.45 -24.81 18.70
CA PRO A 182 5.79 -26.10 19.26
C PRO A 182 4.50 -26.72 19.82
N ARG A 183 4.24 -27.97 19.42
CA ARG A 183 3.19 -28.80 19.99
C ARG A 183 3.59 -29.03 21.45
N ILE A 184 2.98 -28.30 22.37
CA ILE A 184 3.10 -28.60 23.80
C ILE A 184 2.36 -29.92 24.00
N GLU A 185 3.11 -31.02 24.01
CA GLU A 185 2.63 -32.31 24.48
C GLU A 185 2.25 -32.13 25.95
N ARG A 186 0.95 -32.19 26.24
CA ARG A 186 0.48 -32.28 27.62
C ARG A 186 0.82 -33.69 28.11
N PRO A 187 1.47 -33.84 29.28
CA PRO A 187 1.68 -35.17 29.85
C PRO A 187 0.31 -35.79 30.16
N ILE A 188 0.12 -37.03 29.70
CA ILE A 188 -0.98 -37.88 30.11
C ILE A 188 -0.70 -38.26 31.56
N LEU A 189 -1.56 -37.81 32.48
CA LEU A 189 -1.60 -38.34 33.84
C LEU A 189 -2.32 -39.68 33.79
N CYS A 190 -1.58 -40.75 34.04
CA CYS A 190 -2.11 -42.06 34.43
C CYS A 190 -2.27 -42.09 35.96
#